data_AF-M2R285-F1
#
_entry.id   AF-M2R285-F1
#
_cell.length_a   1.000
_cell.length_b   1.000
_cell.length_c   1.000
_cell.angle_alpha   90.00
_cell.angle_beta   90.00
_cell.angle_gamma   90.00
#
_symmetry.space_group_name_H-M   'P 1'
#
loop_
_entity.id
_entity.type
_entity.pdbx_description
1 polymer ?
#
loop_
_entity_poly.entity_id
_entity_poly.type
_entity_poly.pdbx_seq_one_letter_code
_entity_poly.pdbx_strand_id
1 'polypeptide(L)'
;MQTLPGADGGPGDIMSVNLLGQTMVILNSPKLAFNMLDKKSSIYSDHPTLTMGGELTGWDRTLALFRYGNVFHETRRLLSQLIGSRKHLEKFHGHLETETRKFLYRLMRHPDNVGKQVRKTAGAIILMMSHGYKIQEEEDPIINTADEAVDQFSKSTAPGAFLVDVFPY
;
A
#
# COMPACT_ATOMS: atom_id res chain seq x y z
N MET A 1 17.66 17.65 -15.41
CA MET A 1 16.42 17.15 -16.03
C MET A 1 16.74 16.88 -17.48
N GLN A 2 16.87 15.61 -17.88
CA GLN A 2 17.01 15.25 -19.28
C GLN A 2 15.65 14.73 -19.75
N THR A 3 15.04 15.46 -20.68
CA THR A 3 13.81 15.05 -21.34
C THR A 3 14.18 14.40 -22.66
N LEU A 4 13.72 13.18 -22.91
CA LEU A 4 13.69 12.68 -24.28
C LEU A 4 12.57 13.44 -25.01
N PRO A 5 12.80 14.03 -26.19
CA PRO A 5 11.76 14.81 -26.88
C PRO A 5 10.58 13.91 -27.27
N GLY A 6 9.37 14.35 -26.93
CA GLY A 6 8.12 13.76 -27.43
C GLY A 6 7.92 14.07 -28.91
N ALA A 7 7.25 13.18 -29.64
CA ALA A 7 7.00 13.32 -31.08
C ALA A 7 6.15 14.56 -31.46
N ASP A 8 5.57 15.24 -30.47
CA ASP A 8 4.58 16.30 -30.54
C ASP A 8 5.06 17.63 -29.92
N GLY A 9 6.34 17.74 -29.50
CA GLY A 9 6.91 18.98 -28.95
C GLY A 9 6.50 19.27 -27.50
N GLY A 10 5.78 18.36 -26.83
CA GLY A 10 5.53 18.37 -25.39
C GLY A 10 6.62 17.68 -24.56
N PRO A 11 6.53 17.68 -23.22
CA PRO A 11 7.40 16.87 -22.37
C PRO A 11 7.25 15.41 -22.76
N GLY A 12 8.33 14.79 -23.26
CA GLY A 12 8.26 13.46 -23.86
C GLY A 12 7.81 12.37 -22.90
N ASP A 13 7.48 11.21 -23.46
CA ASP A 13 6.86 10.08 -22.75
C ASP A 13 7.69 9.57 -21.55
N ILE A 14 8.99 9.85 -21.53
CA ILE A 14 9.94 9.53 -20.45
C ILE A 14 10.76 10.75 -20.09
N MET A 15 10.85 11.03 -18.79
CA MET A 15 11.72 12.06 -18.23
C MET A 15 12.64 11.45 -17.17
N SER A 16 13.85 11.97 -17.02
CA SER A 16 14.74 11.59 -15.94
C SER A 16 15.21 12.79 -15.12
N VAL A 17 15.25 12.58 -13.81
CA VAL A 17 15.78 13.53 -12.83
C VAL A 17 16.81 12.80 -11.99
N ASN A 18 18.04 13.33 -11.96
CA ASN A 18 19.04 12.88 -11.01
C ASN A 18 18.93 13.75 -9.76
N LEU A 19 18.61 13.13 -8.63
CA LEU A 19 18.58 13.76 -7.32
C LEU A 19 19.63 13.07 -6.46
N LEU A 20 20.70 13.81 -6.14
CA LEU A 20 21.74 13.40 -5.20
C LEU A 20 22.36 12.02 -5.51
N GLY A 21 22.58 11.73 -6.80
CA GLY A 21 23.17 10.48 -7.27
C GLY A 21 22.13 9.40 -7.62
N GLN A 22 20.88 9.55 -7.20
CA GLN A 22 19.78 8.65 -7.55
C GLN A 22 19.06 9.14 -8.80
N THR A 23 19.02 8.31 -9.84
CA THR A 23 18.27 8.63 -11.07
C THR A 23 16.83 8.16 -10.94
N MET A 24 15.90 9.11 -10.87
CA MET A 24 14.47 8.84 -10.96
C MET A 24 13.99 8.96 -12.40
N VAL A 25 13.30 7.93 -12.88
CA VAL A 25 12.68 7.88 -14.21
C VAL A 25 11.18 8.06 -14.06
N ILE A 26 10.63 9.08 -14.71
CA ILE A 26 9.22 9.45 -14.69
C ILE A 26 8.60 9.07 -16.03
N LEU A 27 7.55 8.24 -15.99
CA LEU A 27 6.77 7.86 -17.16
C LEU A 27 5.57 8.80 -17.29
N ASN A 28 5.55 9.64 -18.33
CA ASN A 28 4.52 10.66 -18.55
C ASN A 28 3.36 10.17 -19.44
N SER A 29 3.49 8.98 -20.03
CA SER A 29 2.49 8.41 -20.95
C SER A 29 1.79 7.19 -20.34
N PRO A 30 0.44 7.19 -20.25
CA PRO A 30 -0.32 6.04 -19.73
C PRO A 30 -0.05 4.75 -20.52
N LYS A 31 0.07 4.86 -21.85
CA LYS A 31 0.36 3.71 -22.72
C LYS A 31 1.73 3.13 -22.41
N LEU A 32 2.72 3.99 -22.17
CA LEU A 32 4.06 3.57 -21.80
C LEU A 32 4.10 2.96 -20.40
N ALA A 33 3.47 3.60 -19.42
CA ALA A 33 3.35 3.10 -18.06
C ALA A 33 2.73 1.70 -18.04
N PHE A 34 1.67 1.46 -18.79
CA PHE A 34 1.08 0.12 -18.93
C PHE A 34 2.04 -0.90 -19.58
N ASN A 35 2.69 -0.52 -20.68
CA ASN A 35 3.61 -1.43 -21.37
C ASN A 35 4.87 -1.76 -20.55
N MET A 36 5.29 -0.87 -19.65
CA MET A 36 6.45 -1.10 -18.79
C MET A 36 6.03 -1.75 -17.47
N LEU A 37 5.17 -1.12 -16.68
CA LEU A 37 4.88 -1.55 -15.31
C LEU A 37 3.98 -2.78 -15.24
N ASP A 38 3.03 -2.95 -16.18
CA ASP A 38 2.10 -4.08 -16.16
C ASP A 38 2.64 -5.28 -16.94
N LYS A 39 2.90 -5.09 -18.25
CA LYS A 39 3.38 -6.17 -19.13
C LYS A 39 4.76 -6.70 -18.76
N LYS A 40 5.60 -5.88 -18.14
CA LYS A 40 6.96 -6.26 -17.68
C LYS A 40 7.08 -6.12 -16.17
N SER A 41 5.98 -6.35 -15.45
CA SER A 41 5.94 -6.31 -13.98
C SER A 41 7.03 -7.16 -13.34
N SER A 42 7.41 -8.30 -13.90
CA SER A 42 8.50 -9.13 -13.35
C SER A 42 9.88 -8.45 -13.32
N ILE A 43 10.08 -7.39 -14.10
CA ILE A 43 11.33 -6.65 -14.22
C ILE A 43 11.28 -5.34 -13.42
N TYR A 44 10.11 -4.70 -13.35
CA TYR A 44 9.96 -3.34 -12.78
C TYR A 44 9.13 -3.26 -11.50
N SER A 45 8.66 -4.38 -10.93
CA SER A 45 7.86 -4.36 -9.69
C SER A 45 8.68 -4.26 -8.40
N ASP A 46 10.01 -4.21 -8.48
CA ASP A 46 10.81 -4.06 -7.28
C ASP A 46 10.81 -2.61 -6.78
N HIS A 47 10.94 -2.44 -5.48
CA HIS A 47 10.87 -1.15 -4.82
C HIS A 47 12.28 -0.60 -4.56
N PRO A 48 12.52 0.72 -4.68
CA PRO A 48 13.74 1.33 -4.19
C PRO A 48 13.97 1.01 -2.71
N THR A 49 15.23 0.92 -2.29
CA THR A 49 15.57 0.80 -0.87
C THR A 49 15.12 2.07 -0.14
N LEU A 50 14.22 1.90 0.82
CA LEU A 50 13.88 2.94 1.79
C LEU A 50 14.65 2.57 3.06
N THR A 51 15.73 3.28 3.39
CA THR A 51 16.59 2.94 4.53
C THR A 51 15.86 3.18 5.84
N MET A 52 15.16 4.32 5.99
CA MET A 52 14.33 4.55 7.17
C MET A 52 13.14 3.60 7.22
N GLY A 53 12.29 3.66 6.19
CA GLY A 53 11.06 2.88 6.15
C GLY A 53 11.31 1.38 6.17
N GLY A 54 12.31 0.89 5.44
CA GLY A 54 12.66 -0.51 5.35
C GLY A 54 13.58 -0.97 6.48
N GLU A 55 14.86 -0.63 6.39
CA GLU A 55 15.94 -1.26 7.17
C GLU A 55 15.93 -0.88 8.64
N LEU A 56 15.73 0.41 8.95
CA LEU A 56 15.83 0.93 10.32
C LEU A 56 14.55 0.71 11.12
N THR A 57 13.38 0.82 10.49
CA THR A 57 12.09 0.62 11.17
C THR A 57 11.50 -0.77 10.95
N GLY A 58 12.07 -1.56 10.03
CA GLY A 58 11.73 -2.97 9.80
C GLY A 58 10.49 -3.19 8.93
N TRP A 59 9.96 -2.16 8.23
CA TRP A 59 8.79 -2.36 7.36
C TRP A 59 9.11 -3.18 6.11
N ASP A 60 10.38 -3.39 5.78
CA ASP A 60 10.84 -4.29 4.71
C ASP A 60 10.39 -5.75 4.89
N ARG A 61 9.94 -6.11 6.11
CA ARG A 61 9.35 -7.41 6.46
C ARG A 61 7.83 -7.47 6.27
N THR A 62 7.22 -6.40 5.80
CA THR A 62 5.79 -6.36 5.52
C THR A 62 5.51 -6.51 4.03
N LEU A 63 4.31 -6.99 3.70
CA LEU A 63 3.90 -7.20 2.32
C LEU A 63 4.07 -5.96 1.43
N ALA A 64 3.92 -4.77 2.01
CA ALA A 64 4.02 -3.50 1.29
C ALA A 64 5.43 -3.18 0.79
N LEU A 65 6.48 -3.67 1.47
CA LEU A 65 7.89 -3.39 1.14
C LEU A 65 8.72 -4.66 0.93
N PHE A 66 8.10 -5.84 0.86
CA PHE A 66 8.81 -7.04 0.47
C PHE A 66 9.54 -6.84 -0.86
N ARG A 67 10.84 -7.13 -0.85
CA ARG A 67 11.63 -7.19 -2.08
C ARG A 67 11.07 -8.25 -3.01
N TYR A 68 11.15 -7.97 -4.29
CA TYR A 68 10.75 -8.95 -5.29
C TYR A 68 11.58 -10.23 -5.14
N GLY A 69 10.91 -11.39 -5.06
CA GLY A 69 11.56 -12.67 -4.79
C GLY A 69 10.62 -13.73 -4.24
N ASN A 70 11.18 -14.85 -3.78
CA ASN A 70 10.41 -16.02 -3.35
C ASN A 70 9.43 -15.72 -2.22
N VAL A 71 9.86 -14.93 -1.21
CA VAL A 71 9.00 -14.55 -0.07
C VAL A 71 7.79 -13.73 -0.54
N PHE A 72 8.00 -12.77 -1.44
CA PHE A 72 6.92 -11.97 -2.03
C PHE A 72 5.95 -12.86 -2.82
N HIS A 73 6.46 -13.73 -3.68
CA HIS A 73 5.65 -14.64 -4.49
C HIS A 73 4.83 -15.59 -3.64
N GLU A 74 5.44 -16.21 -2.64
CA GLU A 74 4.77 -17.14 -1.74
C GLU A 74 3.69 -16.44 -0.91
N THR A 75 4.00 -15.28 -0.32
CA THR A 75 3.02 -14.52 0.46
C THR A 75 1.83 -14.11 -0.40
N ARG A 76 2.09 -13.61 -1.63
CA ARG A 76 1.03 -13.25 -2.57
C ARG A 76 0.19 -14.46 -2.99
N ARG A 77 0.81 -15.64 -3.14
CA ARG A 77 0.11 -16.90 -3.42
C ARG A 77 -0.80 -17.31 -2.27
N LEU A 78 -0.33 -17.22 -1.02
CA LEU A 78 -1.14 -17.55 0.15
C LEU A 78 -2.31 -16.58 0.33
N LEU A 79 -2.08 -15.29 0.12
CA LEU A 79 -3.14 -14.28 0.17
C LEU A 79 -4.19 -14.48 -0.93
N SER A 80 -3.77 -14.80 -2.16
CA SER A 80 -4.72 -15.06 -3.25
C SER A 80 -5.56 -16.32 -3.02
N GLN A 81 -5.04 -17.32 -2.29
CA GLN A 81 -5.84 -18.45 -1.83
C GLN A 81 -6.88 -18.05 -0.78
N LEU A 82 -6.63 -17.01 0.02
CA LEU A 82 -7.57 -16.52 1.03
C LEU A 82 -8.65 -15.60 0.45
N ILE A 83 -8.26 -14.65 -0.42
CA ILE A 83 -9.14 -13.56 -0.89
C ILE A 83 -9.15 -13.35 -2.42
N GLY A 84 -8.37 -14.12 -3.17
CA GLY A 84 -8.16 -13.91 -4.61
C GLY A 84 -9.26 -14.47 -5.52
N SER A 85 -10.30 -15.11 -4.96
CA SER A 85 -11.44 -15.57 -5.76
C SER A 85 -12.76 -15.28 -5.05
N ARG A 86 -13.82 -15.09 -5.85
CA ARG A 86 -15.19 -14.90 -5.34
C ARG A 86 -15.62 -16.04 -4.41
N LYS A 87 -15.32 -17.28 -4.78
CA LYS A 87 -15.61 -18.48 -3.98
C LYS A 87 -14.93 -18.43 -2.61
N HIS A 88 -13.70 -17.92 -2.53
CA HIS A 88 -13.01 -17.78 -1.24
C HIS A 88 -13.58 -16.65 -0.39
N LEU A 89 -14.14 -15.60 -1.02
CA LEU A 89 -14.79 -14.50 -0.32
C LEU A 89 -16.21 -14.82 0.19
N GLU A 90 -16.90 -15.76 -0.46
CA GLU A 90 -18.27 -16.16 -0.08
C GLU A 90 -18.39 -16.59 1.38
N LYS A 91 -17.36 -17.26 1.93
CA LYS A 91 -17.32 -17.67 3.34
C LYS A 91 -17.28 -16.48 4.32
N PHE A 92 -16.91 -15.30 3.85
CA PHE A 92 -16.85 -14.07 4.66
C PHE A 92 -18.05 -13.14 4.44
N HIS A 93 -18.95 -13.43 3.49
CA HIS A 93 -20.08 -12.53 3.17
C HIS A 93 -20.93 -12.18 4.38
N GLY A 94 -21.27 -13.15 5.24
CA GLY A 94 -22.05 -12.88 6.46
C GLY A 94 -21.33 -11.93 7.43
N HIS A 95 -20.00 -12.00 7.49
CA HIS A 95 -19.21 -11.09 8.31
C HIS A 95 -19.14 -9.69 7.68
N LEU A 96 -18.88 -9.61 6.37
CA LEU A 96 -18.89 -8.34 5.63
C LEU A 96 -20.25 -7.62 5.75
N GLU A 97 -21.35 -8.36 5.66
CA GLU A 97 -22.70 -7.81 5.84
C GLU A 97 -22.90 -7.27 7.26
N THR A 98 -22.46 -8.03 8.26
CA THR A 98 -22.54 -7.61 9.67
C THR A 98 -21.74 -6.32 9.92
N GLU A 99 -20.49 -6.27 9.44
CA GLU A 99 -19.63 -5.09 9.59
C GLU A 99 -20.15 -3.90 8.78
N THR A 100 -20.78 -4.14 7.63
CA THR A 100 -21.47 -3.09 6.85
C THR A 100 -22.64 -2.50 7.63
N ARG A 101 -23.47 -3.33 8.27
CA ARG A 101 -24.58 -2.84 9.11
C ARG A 101 -24.07 -1.99 10.29
N LYS A 102 -23.00 -2.45 10.95
CA LYS A 102 -22.35 -1.70 12.04
C LYS A 102 -21.75 -0.38 11.55
N PHE A 103 -21.13 -0.38 10.37
CA PHE A 103 -20.61 0.84 9.74
C PHE A 103 -21.72 1.86 9.51
N LEU A 104 -22.85 1.45 8.92
CA LEU A 104 -24.00 2.32 8.70
C LEU A 104 -24.54 2.88 10.01
N TYR A 105 -24.66 2.03 11.05
CA TYR A 105 -25.09 2.46 12.38
C TYR A 105 -24.14 3.51 12.98
N ARG A 106 -22.83 3.30 12.91
CA ARG A 106 -21.81 4.25 13.39
C ARG A 106 -21.86 5.57 12.60
N LEU A 107 -22.04 5.49 11.30
CA LEU A 107 -22.15 6.65 10.42
C LEU A 107 -23.41 7.49 10.73
N MET A 108 -24.55 6.84 10.99
CA MET A 108 -25.78 7.54 11.40
C MET A 108 -25.63 8.30 12.71
N ARG A 109 -24.84 7.78 13.66
CA ARG A 109 -24.61 8.44 14.96
C ARG A 109 -23.52 9.51 14.91
N HIS A 110 -22.55 9.37 14.01
CA HIS A 110 -21.39 10.25 13.88
C HIS A 110 -21.13 10.61 12.40
N PRO A 111 -22.01 11.41 11.78
CA PRO A 111 -21.93 11.71 10.34
C PRO A 111 -20.66 12.50 9.98
N ASP A 112 -20.12 13.28 10.92
CA ASP A 112 -19.00 14.19 10.68
C ASP A 112 -17.63 13.49 10.54
N ASN A 113 -17.56 12.18 10.83
CA ASN A 113 -16.28 11.45 10.82
C ASN A 113 -16.33 10.15 9.99
N VAL A 114 -16.75 10.29 8.74
CA VAL A 114 -16.83 9.19 7.77
C VAL A 114 -15.50 8.44 7.65
N GLY A 115 -14.38 9.18 7.56
CA GLY A 115 -13.05 8.61 7.38
C GLY A 115 -12.63 7.66 8.50
N LYS A 116 -12.88 8.03 9.77
CA LYS A 116 -12.62 7.15 10.92
C LYS A 116 -13.50 5.90 10.87
N GLN A 117 -14.77 6.03 10.48
CA GLN A 117 -15.67 4.88 10.39
C GLN A 117 -15.29 3.91 9.27
N VAL A 118 -14.84 4.42 8.12
CA VAL A 118 -14.32 3.60 7.02
C VAL A 118 -13.08 2.83 7.48
N ARG A 119 -12.09 3.51 8.10
CA ARG A 119 -10.86 2.86 8.60
C ARG A 119 -11.18 1.77 9.61
N LYS A 120 -12.02 2.05 10.61
CA LYS A 120 -12.41 1.06 11.62
C LYS A 120 -13.11 -0.15 11.00
N THR A 121 -13.97 0.06 9.99
CA THR A 121 -14.66 -1.04 9.30
C THR A 121 -13.69 -1.90 8.49
N ALA A 122 -12.75 -1.27 7.77
CA ALA A 122 -11.71 -2.00 7.06
C ALA A 122 -10.85 -2.82 8.03
N GLY A 123 -10.43 -2.23 9.15
CA GLY A 123 -9.67 -2.91 10.20
C GLY A 123 -10.44 -4.09 10.80
N ALA A 124 -11.74 -3.93 11.09
CA ALA A 124 -12.60 -5.00 11.59
C ALA A 124 -12.61 -6.22 10.66
N ILE A 125 -12.82 -5.97 9.37
CA ILE A 125 -12.87 -7.01 8.34
C ILE A 125 -11.51 -7.71 8.22
N ILE A 126 -10.42 -6.94 8.12
CA ILE A 126 -9.07 -7.49 7.96
C ILE A 126 -8.69 -8.34 9.19
N LEU A 127 -8.91 -7.85 10.40
CA LEU A 127 -8.57 -8.54 11.64
C LEU A 127 -9.40 -9.82 11.83
N MET A 128 -10.67 -9.81 11.45
CA MET A 128 -11.48 -11.03 11.44
C MET A 128 -10.98 -12.04 10.41
N MET A 129 -10.66 -11.59 9.19
CA MET A 129 -10.23 -12.49 8.11
C MET A 129 -8.84 -13.09 8.35
N SER A 130 -7.92 -12.33 8.95
CA SER A 130 -6.53 -12.73 9.20
C SER A 130 -6.34 -13.47 10.52
N HIS A 131 -7.00 -13.01 11.59
CA HIS A 131 -6.76 -13.49 12.96
C HIS A 131 -8.00 -14.04 13.65
N GLY A 132 -9.18 -14.00 13.01
CA GLY A 132 -10.45 -14.34 13.66
C GLY A 132 -10.84 -13.36 14.78
N TYR A 133 -10.20 -12.19 14.81
CA TYR A 133 -10.38 -11.21 15.87
C TYR A 133 -11.64 -10.40 15.65
N LYS A 134 -12.48 -10.32 16.70
CA LYS A 134 -13.68 -9.49 16.71
C LYS A 134 -13.37 -8.20 17.46
N ILE A 135 -13.45 -7.10 16.74
CA ILE A 135 -13.16 -5.78 17.31
C ILE A 135 -14.22 -5.35 18.31
N GLN A 136 -13.82 -4.45 19.21
CA GLN A 136 -14.69 -3.73 20.11
C GLN A 136 -15.33 -2.53 19.40
N GLU A 137 -16.62 -2.29 19.62
CA GLU A 137 -17.36 -1.19 18.98
C GLU A 137 -16.94 0.20 19.49
N GLU A 138 -16.35 0.28 20.68
CA GLU A 138 -15.78 1.49 21.25
C GLU A 138 -14.28 1.62 20.89
N GLU A 139 -13.43 1.99 21.83
CA GLU A 139 -11.98 2.04 21.60
C GLU A 139 -11.40 0.63 21.57
N ASP A 140 -11.05 0.17 20.37
CA ASP A 140 -10.38 -1.11 20.18
C ASP A 140 -8.86 -0.90 20.14
N PRO A 141 -8.09 -1.51 21.06
CA PRO A 141 -6.66 -1.27 21.15
C PRO A 141 -5.91 -1.78 19.91
N ILE A 142 -6.40 -2.83 19.24
CA ILE A 142 -5.75 -3.37 18.04
C ILE A 142 -5.99 -2.43 16.86
N ILE A 143 -7.20 -1.88 16.71
CA ILE A 143 -7.48 -0.86 15.69
C ILE A 143 -6.62 0.39 15.92
N ASN A 144 -6.53 0.88 17.15
CA ASN A 144 -5.69 2.05 17.46
C ASN A 144 -4.22 1.77 17.13
N THR A 145 -3.71 0.60 17.51
CA THR A 145 -2.34 0.19 17.18
C THR A 145 -2.13 0.11 15.66
N ALA A 146 -3.11 -0.41 14.91
CA ALA A 146 -3.03 -0.50 13.46
C ALA A 146 -3.04 0.90 12.81
N ASP A 147 -3.87 1.82 13.29
CA ASP A 147 -3.91 3.21 12.81
C ASP A 147 -2.58 3.92 13.07
N GLU A 148 -2.00 3.76 14.27
CA GLU A 148 -0.68 4.30 14.62
C GLU A 148 0.42 3.72 13.75
N ALA A 149 0.40 2.41 13.51
CA ALA A 149 1.39 1.72 12.69
C ALA A 149 1.34 2.21 11.23
N VAL A 150 0.13 2.43 10.68
CA VAL A 150 -0.04 2.99 9.33
C VAL A 150 0.44 4.44 9.24
N ASP A 151 0.19 5.25 10.27
CA ASP A 151 0.69 6.64 10.33
C ASP A 151 2.24 6.67 10.38
N GLN A 152 2.85 5.83 11.23
CA GLN A 152 4.31 5.69 11.30
C GLN A 152 4.90 5.19 9.99
N PHE A 153 4.28 4.18 9.36
CA PHE A 153 4.67 3.70 8.04
C PHE A 153 4.65 4.83 7.01
N SER A 154 3.54 5.59 6.93
CA SER A 154 3.40 6.70 5.99
C SER A 154 4.46 7.79 6.19
N LYS A 155 4.83 8.09 7.43
CA LYS A 155 5.89 9.06 7.74
C LYS A 155 7.27 8.53 7.36
N SER A 156 7.56 7.26 7.68
CA SER A 156 8.85 6.62 7.46
C SER A 156 9.18 6.36 5.98
N THR A 157 8.15 6.28 5.12
CA THR A 157 8.29 6.01 3.68
C THR A 157 8.10 7.24 2.80
N ALA A 158 7.86 8.41 3.41
CA ALA A 158 7.68 9.65 2.69
C ALA A 158 8.98 10.07 1.98
N PRO A 159 8.96 10.33 0.66
CA PRO A 159 10.16 10.71 -0.08
C PRO A 159 10.84 11.96 0.51
N GLY A 160 12.13 11.86 0.81
CA GLY A 160 12.93 12.96 1.33
C GLY A 160 12.62 13.38 2.77
N ALA A 161 11.80 12.61 3.50
CA ALA A 161 11.52 12.90 4.91
C ALA A 161 12.73 12.70 5.82
N PHE A 162 13.68 11.84 5.41
CA PHE A 162 14.88 11.53 6.19
C PHE A 162 16.13 11.55 5.32
N LEU A 163 17.21 12.10 5.87
CA LEU A 163 18.49 12.27 5.15
C LEU A 163 19.12 10.91 4.78
N VAL A 164 18.88 9.87 5.58
CA VAL A 164 19.42 8.53 5.34
C VAL A 164 18.79 7.82 4.13
N ASP A 165 17.66 8.32 3.62
CA ASP A 165 17.07 7.84 2.36
C ASP A 165 17.64 8.58 1.14
N VAL A 166 18.40 9.65 1.37
CA VAL A 166 18.84 10.61 0.34
C VAL A 166 20.35 10.52 0.11
N PHE A 167 21.13 10.28 1.15
CA PHE A 167 22.59 10.22 1.06
C PHE A 167 23.09 8.78 0.97
N PRO A 168 23.71 8.37 -0.15
CA PRO A 168 24.44 7.11 -0.20
C PRO A 168 25.73 7.26 0.62
N TYR A 169 25.87 6.48 1.68
CA TYR A 169 27.11 6.33 2.45
C TYR A 169 27.89 5.09 2.03
#